data_AF-X1FXM4-F1
#
_entry.id   AF-X1FXM4-F1
#
_cell.length_a   1.000
_cell.length_b   1.000
_cell.length_c   1.000
_cell.angle_alpha   90.00
_cell.angle_beta   90.00
_cell.angle_gamma   90.00
#
_symmetry.space_group_name_H-M   'P 1'
#
loop_
_entity.id
_entity.type
_entity.pdbx_description
1 polymer ?
#
loop_
_entity_poly.entity_id
_entity_poly.type
_entity_poly.pdbx_seq_one_letter_code
_entity_poly.pdbx_strand_id
1 'polypeptide(L)'
;KPIKHFWAMIVWDFNSECIKILEITQVTIQQSITALSRDPEWGAPFNYNIKVEKVGEKLDTKYSIIASPPSELTEEIKEAYKNVPVNLDALYEGEDPFDTDLPNPE
;
A
#
# COMPACT_ATOMS: atom_id res chain seq x y z
N LYS A 1 0.44 15.71 -21.69
CA LYS A 1 -0.35 15.43 -20.47
C LYS A 1 0.53 15.78 -19.27
N PRO A 2 0.01 16.42 -18.19
CA PRO A 2 0.82 16.64 -16.99
C PRO A 2 1.21 15.29 -16.38
N ILE A 3 2.44 15.20 -15.86
CA ILE A 3 2.93 14.04 -15.11
C ILE A 3 2.06 13.93 -13.86
N LYS A 4 1.41 12.79 -13.66
CA LYS A 4 0.60 12.52 -12.48
C LYS A 4 1.40 11.64 -11.53
N HIS A 5 1.70 12.20 -10.37
CA HIS A 5 2.36 11.50 -9.28
C HIS A 5 1.41 10.46 -8.67
N PHE A 6 1.92 9.26 -8.40
CA PHE A 6 1.21 8.20 -7.70
C PHE A 6 2.20 7.43 -6.82
N TRP A 7 1.67 6.71 -5.84
CA TRP A 7 2.42 5.73 -5.06
C TRP A 7 1.92 4.34 -5.40
N ALA A 8 2.81 3.38 -5.54
CA ALA A 8 2.50 1.96 -5.60
C ALA A 8 3.27 1.24 -4.50
N MET A 9 2.58 0.38 -3.76
CA MET A 9 3.16 -0.36 -2.65
C MET A 9 2.52 -1.73 -2.53
N ILE A 10 3.30 -2.71 -2.08
CA ILE A 10 2.82 -4.05 -1.79
C ILE A 10 2.08 -4.01 -0.46
N VAL A 11 0.85 -4.54 -0.44
CA VAL A 11 0.00 -4.58 0.74
C VAL A 11 -0.66 -5.95 0.90
N TRP A 12 -0.98 -6.28 2.15
CA TRP A 12 -1.91 -7.36 2.45
C TRP A 12 -3.34 -6.82 2.47
N ASP A 13 -4.23 -7.39 1.66
CA ASP A 13 -5.65 -7.06 1.74
C ASP A 13 -6.37 -7.99 2.72
N PHE A 14 -6.69 -7.48 3.90
CA PHE A 14 -7.43 -8.21 4.95
C PHE A 14 -8.81 -8.71 4.51
N ASN A 15 -9.40 -8.14 3.45
CA ASN A 15 -10.72 -8.55 2.98
C ASN A 15 -10.67 -9.73 2.00
N SER A 16 -9.57 -9.85 1.24
CA SER A 16 -9.36 -10.92 0.27
C SER A 16 -8.29 -11.93 0.70
N GLU A 17 -7.64 -11.69 1.84
CA GLU A 17 -6.55 -12.50 2.40
C GLU A 17 -5.47 -12.82 1.35
N CYS A 18 -5.02 -11.79 0.63
CA CYS A 18 -3.98 -11.93 -0.39
C CYS A 18 -3.11 -10.68 -0.56
N ILE A 19 -1.93 -10.89 -1.14
CA ILE A 19 -1.00 -9.83 -1.53
C ILE A 19 -1.56 -9.07 -2.73
N LYS A 20 -1.59 -7.74 -2.64
CA LYS A 20 -2.02 -6.84 -3.71
C LYS A 20 -1.05 -5.67 -3.83
N ILE A 21 -1.13 -4.98 -4.96
CA ILE A 21 -0.47 -3.69 -5.16
C ILE A 21 -1.50 -2.60 -4.95
N LEU A 22 -1.25 -1.73 -3.98
CA LEU A 22 -2.07 -0.56 -3.71
C LEU A 22 -1.52 0.64 -4.48
N GLU A 23 -2.28 1.11 -5.47
CA GLU A 23 -2.01 2.37 -6.15
C GLU A 23 -2.77 3.53 -5.45
N ILE A 24 -2.03 4.55 -5.03
CA ILE A 24 -2.58 5.76 -4.39
C ILE A 24 -2.28 6.97 -5.24
N THR A 25 -3.31 7.55 -5.84
CA THR A 25 -3.22 8.79 -6.61
C THR A 25 -3.75 10.01 -5.84
N GLN A 26 -4.47 9.78 -4.74
CA GLN A 26 -5.08 10.85 -3.95
C GLN A 26 -4.06 11.48 -3.00
N VAL A 27 -3.81 12.78 -3.19
CA VAL A 27 -2.88 13.58 -2.38
C VAL A 27 -3.25 13.57 -0.89
N THR A 28 -4.54 13.56 -0.55
CA THR A 28 -5.00 13.54 0.85
C THR A 28 -4.59 12.27 1.59
N ILE A 29 -4.65 11.12 0.92
CA ILE A 29 -4.21 9.83 1.47
C ILE A 29 -2.69 9.85 1.65
N GLN A 30 -1.94 10.28 0.63
CA GLN A 30 -0.48 10.36 0.68
C GLN A 30 0.01 11.28 1.82
N GLN A 31 -0.63 12.43 2.01
CA GLN A 31 -0.33 13.36 3.11
C GLN A 31 -0.60 12.74 4.48
N SER A 32 -1.71 12.01 4.60
CA SER A 32 -2.10 11.37 5.87
C SER A 32 -1.13 10.26 6.26
N ILE A 33 -0.70 9.42 5.31
CA ILE A 33 0.34 8.40 5.53
C ILE A 33 1.69 9.06 5.87
N THR A 34 2.06 10.13 5.18
CA THR A 34 3.29 10.87 5.47
C THR A 34 3.28 11.45 6.89
N ALA A 35 2.13 11.96 7.34
CA ALA A 35 1.96 12.48 8.68
C ALA A 35 2.15 11.38 9.74
N LEU A 36 1.52 10.22 9.55
CA LEU A 36 1.72 9.04 10.41
C LEU A 36 3.19 8.61 10.44
N SER A 37 3.87 8.60 9.29
CA SER A 37 5.28 8.24 9.21
C SER A 37 6.23 9.18 9.96
N ARG A 38 5.82 10.44 10.16
CA ARG A 38 6.61 11.46 10.89
C ARG A 38 6.25 11.53 12.37
N ASP A 39 5.15 10.89 12.75
CA ASP A 39 4.73 10.84 14.13
C ASP A 39 5.66 9.91 14.93
N PRO A 40 6.19 10.34 16.10
CA PRO A 40 7.13 9.55 16.87
C PRO A 40 6.51 8.32 17.54
N GLU A 41 5.19 8.30 17.76
CA GLU A 41 4.49 7.13 18.33
C GLU A 41 4.26 6.05 17.28
N TRP A 42 3.95 6.45 16.05
CA TRP A 42 3.65 5.53 14.94
C TRP A 42 4.87 5.14 14.12
N GLY A 43 5.64 6.14 13.67
CA GLY A 43 6.77 5.95 12.77
C GLY A 43 6.37 5.29 11.44
N ALA A 44 7.31 4.56 10.84
CA ALA A 44 7.16 4.02 9.49
C ALA A 44 5.96 3.05 9.35
N PRO A 45 5.16 3.14 8.27
CA PRO A 45 3.90 2.40 8.08
C PRO A 45 4.05 0.90 7.77
N PHE A 46 5.18 0.29 8.17
CA PHE A 46 5.44 -1.13 7.97
C PHE A 46 5.04 -1.99 9.19
N ASN A 47 4.85 -1.35 10.35
CA ASN A 47 4.66 -2.04 11.63
C ASN A 47 3.23 -1.92 12.18
N TYR A 48 2.30 -1.37 11.40
CA TYR A 48 0.91 -1.19 11.79
C TYR A 48 -0.01 -1.28 10.59
N ASN A 49 -1.27 -1.63 10.88
CA ASN A 49 -2.30 -1.72 9.86
C ASN A 49 -2.96 -0.37 9.64
N ILE A 50 -3.25 -0.07 8.37
CA ILE A 50 -3.89 1.17 7.96
C ILE A 50 -5.25 0.84 7.37
N LYS A 51 -6.31 1.40 7.94
CA LYS A 51 -7.66 1.33 7.38
C LYS A 51 -7.95 2.62 6.62
N VAL A 52 -8.24 2.51 5.33
CA VAL A 52 -8.67 3.63 4.49
C VAL A 52 -10.19 3.60 4.39
N GLU A 53 -10.83 4.67 4.87
CA GLU A 53 -12.28 4.84 4.79
C GLU A 53 -12.61 5.91 3.75
N LYS A 54 -13.52 5.57 2.85
CA LYS A 54 -14.05 6.48 1.83
C LYS A 54 -15.49 6.83 2.19
N VAL A 55 -15.77 8.12 2.33
CA VAL A 55 -17.12 8.64 2.63
C VAL A 55 -17.54 9.61 1.53
N GLY A 56 -18.80 9.52 1.09
CA GLY A 56 -19.38 10.40 0.08
C GLY A 56 -19.26 9.87 -1.36
N GLU A 57 -19.83 10.62 -2.30
CA GLU A 57 -19.94 10.24 -3.70
C GLU A 57 -19.53 11.39 -4.63
N LYS A 58 -18.94 11.06 -5.79
CA LYS A 58 -18.50 12.01 -6.81
C LYS A 58 -17.60 13.11 -6.23
N LEU A 59 -18.04 14.36 -6.30
CA LEU A 59 -17.28 15.55 -5.89
C LEU A 59 -17.11 15.68 -4.37
N ASP A 60 -17.94 14.98 -3.59
CA ASP A 60 -17.93 14.99 -2.13
C ASP A 60 -17.23 13.76 -1.53
N THR A 61 -16.36 13.10 -2.31
CA THR A 61 -15.58 11.97 -1.82
C THR A 61 -14.49 12.46 -0.86
N LYS A 62 -14.55 12.01 0.39
CA LYS A 62 -13.53 12.23 1.41
C LYS A 62 -12.88 10.89 1.75
N TYR A 63 -11.56 10.92 1.88
CA TYR A 63 -10.77 9.80 2.35
C TYR A 63 -10.25 10.10 3.74
N SER A 64 -10.48 9.18 4.66
CA SER A 64 -9.96 9.20 6.02
C SER A 64 -9.07 7.99 6.23
N ILE A 65 -8.02 8.15 7.03
CA ILE A 65 -7.10 7.07 7.38
C ILE A 65 -7.15 6.86 8.89
N ILE A 66 -7.28 5.60 9.29
CA ILE A 66 -7.22 5.17 10.69
C ILE A 66 -6.08 4.17 10.82
N ALA A 67 -5.04 4.53 11.57
CA ALA A 67 -3.97 3.62 11.94
C ALA A 67 -4.40 2.78 13.15
N SER A 68 -4.22 1.45 13.06
CA SER A 68 -4.40 0.53 14.18
C SER A 68 -3.10 0.42 14.97
N PRO A 69 -3.12 0.17 16.30
CA PRO A 69 -1.92 0.07 17.12
C PRO A 69 -0.83 -0.83 16.49
N PRO A 70 0.47 -0.53 16.67
CA PRO A 70 1.53 -1.36 16.14
C PRO A 70 1.36 -2.81 16.58
N SER A 71 1.41 -3.72 15.62
CA SER A 71 1.21 -5.15 15.83
C SER A 71 2.15 -5.92 14.92
N GLU A 72 2.63 -7.05 15.40
CA GLU A 72 3.44 -7.95 14.58
C GLU A 72 2.61 -8.52 13.43
N LEU A 73 3.26 -8.65 12.26
CA LEU A 73 2.69 -9.37 11.12
C LEU A 73 2.54 -10.86 11.49
N THR A 74 1.37 -11.43 11.19
CA THR A 74 1.15 -12.86 11.35
C THR A 74 2.04 -13.65 10.39
N GLU A 75 2.38 -14.89 10.77
CA GLU A 75 3.22 -15.76 9.93
C GLU A 75 2.59 -16.01 8.55
N GLU A 76 1.26 -16.09 8.47
CA GLU A 76 0.51 -16.24 7.22
C GLU A 76 0.83 -15.12 6.21
N ILE A 77 0.86 -13.87 6.65
CA ILE A 77 1.15 -12.72 5.78
C ILE A 77 2.60 -12.79 5.30
N LYS A 78 3.52 -13.20 6.18
CA LYS A 78 4.94 -13.36 5.83
C LYS A 78 5.15 -14.48 4.82
N GLU A 79 4.44 -15.59 4.97
CA GLU A 79 4.49 -16.71 4.02
C GLU A 79 3.88 -16.32 2.68
N ALA A 80 2.72 -15.65 2.67
CA ALA A 80 2.11 -15.16 1.45
C ALA A 80 3.00 -14.18 0.70
N TYR A 81 3.65 -13.25 1.40
CA TYR A 81 4.61 -12.32 0.80
C TYR A 81 5.83 -13.04 0.19
N LYS A 82 6.34 -14.10 0.83
CA LYS A 82 7.45 -14.90 0.28
C LYS A 82 7.05 -15.72 -0.94
N ASN A 83 5.81 -16.19 -0.98
CA ASN A 83 5.29 -17.05 -2.04
C ASN A 83 4.81 -16.28 -3.28
N VAL A 84 4.53 -14.99 -3.15
CA VAL A 84 4.09 -14.12 -4.24
C VAL A 84 5.24 -13.18 -4.60
N PRO A 85 6.07 -13.50 -5.61
CA PRO A 85 7.06 -12.55 -6.11
C PRO A 85 6.32 -11.34 -6.68
N VAL A 86 6.72 -10.13 -6.27
CA VAL A 86 6.14 -8.89 -6.76
C VAL A 86 7.26 -7.94 -7.15
N ASN A 87 7.34 -7.62 -8.44
CA ASN A 87 8.27 -6.64 -8.96
C ASN A 87 7.56 -5.31 -9.18
N LEU A 88 7.73 -4.36 -8.26
CA LEU A 88 7.15 -3.02 -8.43
C LEU A 88 7.82 -2.22 -9.55
N ASP A 89 9.08 -2.52 -9.91
CA ASP A 89 9.79 -1.79 -10.96
C ASP A 89 9.20 -2.06 -12.36
N ALA A 90 8.55 -3.21 -12.54
CA ALA A 90 7.78 -3.56 -13.73
C ALA A 90 6.73 -2.49 -14.07
N LEU A 91 6.19 -1.78 -13.07
CA LEU A 91 5.21 -0.71 -13.25
C LEU A 91 5.78 0.51 -14.00
N TYR A 92 7.10 0.74 -13.97
CA TYR A 92 7.72 1.83 -14.73
C TYR A 92 7.77 1.53 -16.24
N GLU A 93 7.98 0.26 -16.59
CA GLU A 93 8.04 -0.22 -17.98
C GLU A 93 6.64 -0.61 -18.52
N GLY A 94 5.62 -0.61 -17.66
CA GLY A 94 4.25 -1.00 -18.01
C GLY A 94 4.06 -2.52 -18.14
N GLU A 95 4.94 -3.29 -17.53
CA GLU A 95 4.92 -4.76 -17.47
C GLU A 95 4.03 -5.26 -16.32
N ASP A 96 3.79 -6.57 -16.27
CA ASP A 96 3.01 -7.18 -15.19
C ASP A 96 3.87 -7.35 -13.93
N PRO A 97 3.53 -6.68 -12.81
CA PRO A 97 4.32 -6.74 -11.59
C PRO A 97 4.23 -8.09 -10.85
N PHE A 98 3.33 -9.00 -11.25
CA PHE A 98 3.23 -10.35 -10.69
C PHE A 98 3.84 -11.42 -11.61
N ASP A 99 4.47 -11.01 -12.71
CA ASP A 99 5.11 -11.96 -13.61
C ASP A 99 6.32 -12.61 -12.93
N THR A 100 6.35 -13.94 -12.93
CA THR A 100 7.33 -14.75 -12.18
C THR A 100 8.67 -14.88 -12.90
N ASP A 101 8.75 -14.41 -14.14
CA ASP A 101 9.99 -14.40 -14.94
C ASP A 101 10.88 -13.17 -14.62
N LEU A 102 10.35 -12.18 -13.89
CA LEU A 102 11.09 -10.98 -13.52
C LEU A 102 11.91 -11.21 -12.23
N PRO A 103 13.18 -10.77 -12.18
CA PRO A 103 13.98 -10.88 -10.97
C PRO A 103 13.35 -10.06 -9.85
N ASN A 104 13.12 -10.69 -8.71
CA ASN A 104 12.61 -10.00 -7.52
C ASN A 104 13.67 -8.98 -7.06
N PRO A 105 13.33 -7.71 -6.80
CA PRO A 105 14.31 -6.76 -6.27
C PRO A 105 14.78 -7.25 -4.89
N GLU A 106 16.11 -7.42 -4.74
CA GLU A 106 16.80 -7.83 -3.50
C GLU A 106 16.62 -6.85 -2.34
#